data_AF-A0A9Q0D5L5-F1
#
_entry.id   AF-A0A9Q0D5L5-F1
#
_cell.length_a   1.000
_cell.length_b   1.000
_cell.length_c   1.000
_cell.angle_alpha   90.00
_cell.angle_beta   90.00
_cell.angle_gamma   90.00
#
_symmetry.space_group_name_H-M   'P 1'
#
loop_
_entity.id
_entity.type
_entity.pdbx_description
1 polymer ?
#
loop_
_entity_poly.entity_id
_entity_poly.type
_entity_poly.pdbx_seq_one_letter_code
_entity_poly.pdbx_strand_id
1 'polypeptide(L)'
;DLPSTIQPKGRQISRPPIKDKMSIKIYVRAQFEYDPTKDDLIPCKEAGIRFRVGDIIQIISKDDHNWWQGKLENTKHATAGLIPSPELQEWRVACMAMERTKQEQQASCTWFGKKKK
;
A
#
# COMPACT_ATOMS: atom_id res chain seq x y z
N ASP A 1 42.68 13.60 58.80
CA ASP A 1 42.45 12.69 57.66
C ASP A 1 41.47 11.59 58.04
N LEU A 2 40.29 11.59 57.42
CA LEU A 2 39.28 10.52 57.54
C LEU A 2 38.99 9.99 56.13
N PRO A 3 39.06 8.67 55.87
CA PRO A 3 38.93 8.15 54.50
C PRO A 3 37.48 8.22 54.03
N SER A 4 37.28 8.79 52.84
CA SER A 4 35.96 8.89 52.19
C SER A 4 35.41 7.49 51.89
N THR A 5 34.19 7.26 52.35
CA THR A 5 33.40 6.06 52.08
C THR A 5 33.11 5.91 50.58
N ILE A 6 33.46 4.75 50.03
CA ILE A 6 33.22 4.38 48.63
C ILE A 6 31.78 3.86 48.54
N GLN A 7 30.91 4.59 47.83
CA GLN A 7 29.57 4.13 47.51
C GLN A 7 29.59 3.14 46.34
N PRO A 8 28.86 2.01 46.42
CA PRO A 8 28.74 1.08 45.29
C PRO A 8 27.83 1.67 44.21
N LYS A 9 28.38 1.86 43.00
CA LYS A 9 27.61 2.21 41.81
C LYS A 9 26.70 1.04 41.43
N GLY A 10 25.41 1.22 41.68
CA GLY A 10 24.36 0.30 41.25
C GLY A 10 24.45 0.06 39.74
N ARG A 11 24.65 -1.20 39.37
CA ARG A 11 24.60 -1.68 37.99
C ARG A 11 23.20 -1.40 37.44
N GLN A 12 23.07 -0.38 36.58
CA GLN A 12 21.86 -0.17 35.78
C GLN A 12 21.71 -1.37 34.84
N ILE A 13 20.87 -2.31 35.22
CA ILE A 13 20.39 -3.36 34.32
C ILE A 13 19.33 -2.68 33.45
N SER A 14 19.72 -2.20 32.27
CA SER A 14 18.78 -1.78 31.24
C SER A 14 17.98 -3.02 30.84
N ARG A 15 16.77 -3.15 31.39
CA ARG A 15 15.80 -4.15 30.92
C ARG A 15 15.64 -3.98 29.41
N PRO A 16 15.76 -5.04 28.59
CA PRO A 16 15.39 -4.95 27.20
C PRO A 16 13.90 -4.58 27.13
N PRO A 17 13.49 -3.65 26.26
CA PRO A 17 12.08 -3.32 26.12
C PRO A 17 11.39 -4.55 25.53
N ILE A 18 10.52 -5.18 26.31
CA ILE A 18 9.56 -6.18 25.83
C ILE A 18 8.65 -5.43 24.85
N LYS A 19 9.02 -5.40 23.57
CA LYS A 19 8.22 -4.82 22.49
C LYS A 19 7.37 -5.88 21.80
N ASP A 20 6.92 -6.89 22.54
CA ASP A 20 5.83 -7.74 22.08
C ASP A 20 4.49 -7.04 22.39
N LYS A 21 4.31 -5.84 21.79
CA LYS A 21 2.96 -5.40 21.47
C LYS A 21 2.42 -6.47 20.54
N MET A 22 1.41 -7.23 20.98
CA MET A 22 0.57 -8.04 20.12
C MET A 22 -0.01 -7.14 19.03
N SER A 23 0.78 -6.91 17.99
CA SER A 23 0.40 -6.14 16.82
C SER A 23 -0.50 -7.07 16.02
N ILE A 24 -1.78 -6.69 15.94
CA ILE A 24 -2.74 -7.37 15.08
C ILE A 24 -2.20 -7.27 13.66
N LYS A 25 -1.75 -8.40 13.11
CA LYS A 25 -1.30 -8.47 11.72
C LYS A 25 -2.53 -8.56 10.84
N ILE A 26 -2.70 -7.59 9.96
CA ILE A 26 -3.79 -7.58 8.98
C ILE A 26 -3.26 -8.18 7.69
N TYR A 27 -4.02 -9.09 7.10
CA TYR A 27 -3.71 -9.71 5.83
C TYR A 27 -4.86 -9.47 4.86
N VAL A 28 -4.53 -9.12 3.64
CA VAL A 28 -5.50 -8.91 2.56
C VAL A 28 -5.16 -9.81 1.39
N ARG A 29 -6.20 -10.20 0.65
CA ARG A 29 -6.05 -10.94 -0.61
C ARG A 29 -6.27 -9.99 -1.77
N ALA A 30 -5.29 -9.88 -2.66
CA ALA A 30 -5.38 -9.05 -3.84
C ALA A 30 -6.52 -9.51 -4.78
N GLN A 31 -7.42 -8.59 -5.11
CA GLN A 31 -8.52 -8.82 -6.06
C GLN A 31 -8.17 -8.37 -7.50
N PHE A 32 -7.03 -7.70 -7.68
CA PHE A 32 -6.53 -7.20 -8.95
C PHE A 32 -5.01 -7.42 -9.02
N GLU A 33 -4.43 -7.23 -10.21
CA GLU A 33 -2.98 -7.20 -10.38
C GLU A 33 -2.45 -5.77 -10.34
N TYR A 34 -1.27 -5.59 -9.75
CA TYR A 34 -0.61 -4.30 -9.64
C TYR A 34 0.84 -4.41 -10.12
N ASP A 35 1.23 -3.49 -11.01
CA ASP A 35 2.60 -3.36 -11.52
C ASP A 35 3.12 -1.93 -11.26
N PRO A 36 4.03 -1.74 -10.30
CA PRO A 36 4.51 -0.41 -9.92
C PRO A 36 5.32 0.28 -11.03
N THR A 37 5.82 -0.49 -12.02
CA THR A 37 6.54 0.08 -13.17
C THR A 37 5.63 0.90 -14.08
N LYS A 38 4.34 0.53 -14.13
CA LYS A 38 3.29 1.15 -14.93
C LYS A 38 2.53 2.26 -14.18
N ASP A 39 2.81 2.44 -12.89
CA ASP A 39 2.15 3.45 -12.08
C ASP A 39 3.03 4.70 -12.01
N ASP A 40 2.55 5.81 -12.56
CA ASP A 40 3.26 7.10 -12.51
C ASP A 40 2.88 7.93 -11.26
N LEU A 41 1.88 7.50 -10.48
CA LEU A 41 1.49 8.16 -9.24
C LEU A 41 2.32 7.70 -8.02
N ILE A 42 3.07 6.60 -8.17
CA ILE A 42 3.90 6.09 -7.07
C ILE A 42 5.12 7.00 -6.87
N PRO A 43 5.42 7.42 -5.62
CA PRO A 43 6.54 8.31 -5.36
C PRO A 43 7.90 7.68 -5.73
N CYS A 44 8.06 6.37 -5.51
CA CYS A 44 9.24 5.60 -5.93
C CYS A 44 8.80 4.25 -6.51
N LYS A 45 8.97 4.03 -7.82
CA LYS A 45 8.58 2.77 -8.50
C LYS A 45 9.24 1.54 -7.90
N GLU A 46 10.47 1.69 -7.43
CA GLU A 46 11.28 0.64 -6.78
C GLU A 46 10.74 0.26 -5.40
N ALA A 47 10.06 1.19 -4.72
CA ALA A 47 9.43 0.92 -3.44
C ALA A 47 8.09 0.19 -3.60
N GLY A 48 7.56 0.08 -4.82
CA GLY A 48 6.29 -0.57 -5.09
C GLY A 48 6.39 -2.08 -5.07
N ILE A 49 5.37 -2.75 -4.52
CA ILE A 49 5.29 -4.21 -4.53
C ILE A 49 4.40 -4.64 -5.67
N ARG A 50 4.98 -5.34 -6.65
CA ARG A 50 4.20 -6.03 -7.69
C ARG A 50 3.45 -7.21 -7.10
N PHE A 51 2.14 -7.31 -7.33
CA PHE A 51 1.32 -8.46 -6.92
C PHE A 51 0.30 -8.84 -7.99
N ARG A 52 -0.20 -10.07 -7.93
CA ARG A 52 -1.23 -10.61 -8.82
C ARG A 52 -2.52 -10.90 -8.06
N VAL A 53 -3.61 -11.10 -8.80
CA VAL A 53 -4.88 -11.56 -8.23
C VAL A 53 -4.64 -12.86 -7.44
N GLY A 54 -5.12 -12.88 -6.20
CA GLY A 54 -5.00 -14.04 -5.32
C GLY A 54 -3.80 -14.00 -4.38
N ASP A 55 -2.83 -13.10 -4.57
CA ASP A 55 -1.71 -12.95 -3.65
C ASP A 55 -2.16 -12.46 -2.27
N ILE A 56 -1.49 -12.94 -1.23
CA ILE A 56 -1.71 -12.53 0.16
C ILE A 56 -0.67 -11.50 0.56
N ILE A 57 -1.15 -10.33 0.99
CA ILE A 57 -0.32 -9.19 1.36
C ILE A 57 -0.58 -8.89 2.83
N GLN A 58 0.46 -8.86 3.63
CA GLN A 58 0.38 -8.37 5.00
C GLN A 58 0.43 -6.84 4.98
N ILE A 59 -0.56 -6.20 5.60
CA ILE A 59 -0.58 -4.75 5.80
C ILE A 59 0.27 -4.40 7.03
N ILE A 60 1.27 -3.55 6.82
CA ILE A 60 2.20 -3.05 7.84
C ILE A 60 1.74 -1.68 8.33
N SER A 61 1.43 -0.77 7.41
CA SER A 61 0.89 0.55 7.71
C SER A 61 -0.14 0.96 6.66
N LYS A 62 -1.15 1.70 7.14
CA LYS A 62 -2.20 2.34 6.34
C LYS A 62 -2.28 3.84 6.63
N ASP A 63 -1.14 4.43 6.99
CA ASP A 63 -1.08 5.83 7.45
C ASP A 63 -1.46 6.81 6.32
N ASP A 64 -1.22 6.44 5.05
CA ASP A 64 -1.59 7.25 3.89
C ASP A 64 -2.87 6.75 3.19
N HIS A 65 -3.68 7.70 2.70
CA HIS A 65 -4.91 7.41 1.94
C HIS A 65 -4.67 6.80 0.57
N ASN A 66 -3.52 7.07 -0.07
CA ASN A 66 -3.25 6.60 -1.44
C ASN A 66 -2.36 5.36 -1.48
N TRP A 67 -1.47 5.20 -0.50
CA TRP A 67 -0.41 4.19 -0.52
C TRP A 67 -0.30 3.48 0.83
N TRP A 68 -0.58 2.18 0.85
CA TRP A 68 -0.39 1.39 2.06
C TRP A 68 0.97 0.72 2.02
N GLN A 69 1.60 0.55 3.17
CA GLN A 69 2.81 -0.27 3.29
C GLN A 69 2.39 -1.71 3.52
N GLY A 70 2.73 -2.57 2.57
CA GLY A 70 2.48 -4.00 2.64
C GLY A 70 3.77 -4.81 2.50
N LYS A 71 3.66 -6.12 2.72
CA LYS A 71 4.64 -7.11 2.24
C LYS A 71 3.94 -8.35 1.71
N LEU A 72 4.49 -8.97 0.66
CA LEU A 72 3.97 -10.24 0.15
C LEU A 72 4.31 -11.38 1.10
N GLU A 73 3.32 -12.19 1.47
CA GLU A 73 3.58 -13.33 2.37
C GLU A 73 4.22 -14.52 1.64
N ASN A 74 4.08 -14.60 0.31
CA ASN A 74 4.65 -15.68 -0.50
C ASN A 74 6.18 -15.60 -0.68
N THR A 75 6.82 -14.52 -0.21
CA THR A 75 8.25 -14.30 -0.39
C THR A 75 8.96 -14.28 0.95
N LYS A 76 9.85 -15.26 1.20
CA LYS A 76 10.60 -15.41 2.46
C LYS A 76 11.47 -14.20 2.83
N HIS A 77 11.79 -13.36 1.84
CA HIS A 77 12.53 -12.09 2.00
C HIS A 77 11.73 -10.90 1.46
N ALA A 78 10.40 -10.92 1.62
CA ALA A 78 9.57 -9.79 1.21
C ALA A 78 9.92 -8.54 2.02
N THR A 79 10.50 -7.56 1.35
CA THR A 79 10.68 -6.22 1.90
C THR A 79 9.33 -5.50 1.94
N ALA A 80 9.16 -4.66 2.95
CA ALA A 80 8.03 -3.74 3.00
C ALA A 80 8.08 -2.79 1.79
N GLY A 81 6.93 -2.53 1.20
CA GLY A 81 6.82 -1.66 0.04
C GLY A 81 5.39 -1.18 -0.16
N LEU A 82 5.23 -0.25 -1.10
CA LEU A 82 4.00 0.47 -1.33
C LEU A 82 3.05 -0.35 -2.21
N ILE A 83 1.80 -0.42 -1.77
CA ILE A 83 0.66 -0.95 -2.52
C ILE A 83 -0.40 0.15 -2.62
N PRO A 84 -1.13 0.26 -3.74
CA PRO A 84 -2.21 1.22 -3.86
C PRO A 84 -3.34 0.88 -2.89
N SER A 85 -3.95 1.90 -2.28
CA SER A 85 -5.10 1.72 -1.41
C SER A 85 -6.35 1.28 -2.20
N PRO A 86 -7.32 0.60 -1.54
CA PRO A 86 -8.61 0.27 -2.16
C PRO A 86 -9.32 1.51 -2.72
N GLU A 87 -9.25 2.64 -2.02
CA GLU A 87 -9.88 3.90 -2.40
C GLU A 87 -9.31 4.47 -3.70
N LEU A 88 -7.97 4.44 -3.86
CA LEU A 88 -7.32 4.86 -5.11
C LEU A 88 -7.74 3.96 -6.28
N GLN A 89 -7.90 2.66 -6.02
CA GLN A 89 -8.36 1.70 -7.02
C GLN A 89 -9.82 1.94 -7.39
N GLU A 90 -10.71 2.18 -6.42
CA GLU A 90 -12.11 2.52 -6.66
C GLU A 90 -12.25 3.80 -7.50
N TRP A 91 -11.45 4.82 -7.21
CA TRP A 91 -11.43 6.05 -8.00
C TRP A 91 -11.01 5.80 -9.46
N ARG A 92 -9.98 4.98 -9.70
CA ARG A 92 -9.56 4.58 -11.06
C ARG A 92 -10.70 3.88 -11.81
N VAL A 93 -11.39 2.94 -11.16
CA VAL A 93 -12.50 2.19 -11.76
C VAL A 93 -13.68 3.12 -12.08
N ALA A 94 -14.01 4.04 -11.17
CA ALA A 94 -15.07 5.02 -11.37
C ALA A 94 -14.74 5.97 -12.54
N CYS A 95 -13.52 6.52 -12.60
CA CYS A 95 -13.09 7.38 -13.71
C CYS A 95 -13.19 6.66 -15.07
N MET A 96 -12.71 5.42 -15.18
CA MET A 96 -12.80 4.65 -16.42
C MET A 96 -14.24 4.39 -16.87
N ALA A 97 -15.17 4.14 -15.93
CA ALA A 97 -16.59 3.94 -16.24
C ALA A 97 -17.25 5.24 -16.76
N MET A 98 -16.89 6.39 -16.20
CA MET A 98 -17.38 7.70 -16.63
C MET A 98 -16.85 8.08 -18.02
N GLU A 99 -15.60 7.73 -18.33
CA GLU A 99 -15.02 7.98 -19.65
C GLU A 99 -15.65 7.13 -20.76
N ARG A 100 -15.94 5.85 -20.48
CA ARG A 100 -16.65 4.96 -21.43
C ARG A 100 -18.05 5.45 -21.77
N THR A 101 -18.82 5.88 -20.76
CA THR A 101 -20.19 6.36 -20.99
C THR A 101 -20.22 7.65 -21.81
N LYS A 102 -19.24 8.55 -21.63
CA LYS A 102 -19.09 9.74 -22.48
C LYS A 102 -18.72 9.38 -23.92
N GLN A 103 -17.80 8.42 -24.13
CA GLN A 103 -17.41 7.98 -25.46
C GLN A 103 -18.55 7.26 -26.19
N GLU A 104 -19.35 6.47 -25.46
CA GLU A 104 -20.54 5.78 -25.99
C GLU A 104 -21.66 6.76 -26.36
N GLN A 105 -21.92 7.79 -25.53
CA GLN A 105 -22.86 8.86 -25.88
C GLN A 105 -22.37 9.67 -27.10
N GLN A 106 -21.07 9.95 -27.19
CA GLN A 106 -20.50 10.66 -28.35
C GLN A 106 -20.53 9.79 -29.63
N ALA A 107 -20.27 8.49 -29.54
CA ALA A 107 -20.40 7.55 -30.65
C ALA A 107 -21.86 7.37 -31.09
N SER A 108 -22.79 7.29 -30.14
CA SER A 108 -24.23 7.18 -30.41
C SER A 108 -24.80 8.40 -31.12
N CYS A 109 -24.29 9.61 -30.84
CA CYS A 109 -24.74 10.85 -31.49
C CYS A 109 -24.17 11.07 -32.90
N THR A 110 -23.11 10.34 -33.31
CA THR A 110 -22.52 10.47 -34.65
C THR A 110 -23.13 9.54 -35.70
N TRP A 111 -23.96 8.57 -35.28
CA TRP A 111 -24.56 7.57 -36.18
C TRP A 111 -25.79 8.08 -36.95
N PHE A 112 -26.47 9.13 -36.48
CA PHE A 112 -27.72 9.63 -37.06
C PHE A 112 -27.58 10.94 -37.88
N GLY A 113 -26.42 11.18 -38.50
CA GLY A 113 -26.13 12.46 -39.19
C GLY A 113 -25.99 12.44 -40.72
N LYS A 114 -26.04 11.28 -41.39
CA LYS A 114 -25.86 11.21 -42.86
C LYS A 114 -26.97 10.42 -43.54
N LYS A 115 -28.17 11.02 -43.60
CA LYS A 115 -29.17 10.65 -44.61
C LYS A 115 -29.36 11.83 -45.56
N LYS A 116 -28.64 11.75 -46.68
CA LYS A 116 -28.81 12.62 -47.85
C LYS A 116 -30.12 12.23 -48.56
N LYS A 117 -30.99 13.19 -48.81
CA LYS A 117 -31.86 13.21 -49.99
C LYS A 117 -32.17 14.65 -50.37
#